data_AF-A0A9D7LSA0-F1
#
_entry.id   AF-A0A9D7LSA0-F1
#
_cell.length_a   1.000
_cell.length_b   1.000
_cell.length_c   1.000
_cell.angle_alpha   90.00
_cell.angle_beta   90.00
_cell.angle_gamma   90.00
#
_symmetry.space_group_name_H-M   'P 1'
#
loop_
_entity.id
_entity.type
_entity.pdbx_description
1 polymer ?
#
loop_
_entity_poly.entity_id
_entity_poly.type
_entity_poly.pdbx_seq_one_letter_code
_entity_poly.pdbx_strand_id
1 'polypeptide(L)'
;MKITQLALLALLGWALPAQAEVYKCRQPDGRTEISNSPCSGGSSTIKAIPDDNVPEASRRQAERDADRLESYADKLEAERKKDEAAQRKLLKEQQAAANAGPSAASVESCLRTLDRMALDSSRRAELEDGCRATGSVQPVYVPVPSYYGGSGYIRPYPPYPPRPVPRPLPEQGTPAKPVDLYKVPGNQRGR
;
A
#
# COMPACT_ATOMS: atom_id res chain seq x y z
N MET A 1 -45.30 -39.86 37.64
CA MET A 1 -44.41 -39.50 36.51
C MET A 1 -43.68 -38.15 36.67
N LYS A 2 -43.81 -37.39 37.77
CA LYS A 2 -43.13 -36.10 37.97
C LYS A 2 -41.76 -36.20 38.67
N ILE A 3 -41.56 -37.23 39.49
CA ILE A 3 -40.33 -37.41 40.29
C ILE A 3 -39.15 -37.83 39.41
N THR A 4 -39.39 -38.63 38.37
CA THR A 4 -38.36 -39.07 37.41
C THR A 4 -37.85 -37.92 36.53
N GLN A 5 -38.70 -36.94 36.21
CA GLN A 5 -38.29 -35.74 35.45
C GLN A 5 -37.44 -34.78 36.29
N LEU A 6 -37.74 -34.63 37.57
CA LEU A 6 -36.92 -33.83 38.50
C LEU A 6 -35.55 -34.47 38.76
N ALA A 7 -35.48 -35.81 38.86
CA ALA A 7 -34.22 -36.52 39.01
C ALA A 7 -33.31 -36.37 37.78
N LEU A 8 -33.88 -36.35 36.57
CA LEU A 8 -33.14 -36.16 35.33
C LEU A 8 -32.59 -34.73 35.17
N LEU A 9 -33.36 -33.72 35.60
CA LEU A 9 -32.91 -32.32 35.62
C LEU A 9 -31.82 -32.06 36.67
N ALA A 10 -31.91 -32.71 37.84
CA ALA A 10 -30.88 -32.61 38.88
C ALA A 10 -29.55 -33.25 38.44
N LEU A 11 -29.59 -34.36 37.69
CA LEU A 11 -28.41 -35.02 37.12
C LEU A 11 -27.73 -34.19 36.03
N LEU A 12 -28.49 -33.42 35.24
CA LEU A 12 -27.92 -32.51 34.23
C LEU A 12 -27.22 -31.28 34.84
N GLY A 13 -27.66 -30.84 36.03
CA GLY A 13 -27.06 -29.70 36.75
C GLY A 13 -25.70 -30.00 37.39
N TRP A 14 -25.29 -31.27 37.45
CA TRP A 14 -23.99 -31.72 37.97
C TRP A 14 -22.96 -32.05 36.89
N ALA A 15 -23.26 -31.77 35.62
CA ALA A 15 -22.21 -31.70 34.60
C ALA A 15 -21.38 -30.43 34.87
N LEU A 16 -20.38 -30.54 35.75
CA LEU A 16 -19.38 -29.50 35.95
C LEU A 16 -18.82 -29.07 34.59
N PRO A 17 -18.52 -27.77 34.39
CA PRO A 17 -17.78 -27.34 33.22
C PRO A 17 -16.45 -28.09 33.26
N ALA A 18 -16.25 -29.00 32.31
CA ALA A 18 -14.96 -29.62 32.11
C ALA A 18 -14.00 -28.52 31.65
N GLN A 19 -13.30 -27.92 32.61
CA GLN A 19 -12.15 -27.06 32.33
C GLN A 19 -11.15 -27.94 31.59
N ALA A 20 -11.05 -27.77 30.29
CA ALA A 20 -10.14 -28.52 29.44
C ALA A 20 -8.73 -27.98 29.67
N GLU A 21 -8.05 -28.48 30.70
CA GLU A 21 -6.64 -28.18 30.91
C GLU A 21 -5.79 -29.07 29.99
N VAL A 22 -4.80 -28.48 29.33
CA VAL A 22 -3.85 -29.22 28.49
C VAL A 22 -2.64 -29.59 29.35
N TYR A 23 -2.43 -30.89 29.52
CA TYR A 23 -1.37 -31.47 30.35
C TYR A 23 -0.22 -31.98 29.49
N LYS A 24 1.01 -31.57 29.83
CA LYS A 24 2.22 -32.20 29.29
C LYS A 24 2.63 -33.37 30.20
N CYS A 25 2.46 -34.59 29.74
CA CYS A 25 2.78 -35.82 30.48
C CYS A 25 4.14 -36.38 30.06
N ARG A 26 4.98 -36.76 31.03
CA ARG A 26 6.19 -37.55 30.77
C ARG A 26 5.88 -39.02 30.96
N GLN A 27 5.97 -39.80 29.90
CA GLN A 27 5.84 -41.26 29.95
C GLN A 27 7.05 -41.91 30.65
N PRO A 28 6.90 -43.11 31.22
CA PRO A 28 7.99 -43.85 31.84
C PRO A 28 9.15 -44.13 30.87
N ASP A 29 8.88 -44.20 29.56
CA ASP A 29 9.88 -44.37 28.48
C ASP A 29 10.66 -43.07 28.17
N GLY A 30 10.43 -41.99 28.94
CA GLY A 30 11.10 -40.70 28.79
C GLY A 30 10.53 -39.77 27.73
N ARG A 31 9.54 -40.22 26.93
CA ARG A 31 8.82 -39.42 25.93
C ARG A 31 7.83 -38.46 26.58
N THR A 32 7.56 -37.32 25.97
CA THR A 32 6.54 -36.38 26.44
C THR A 32 5.37 -36.30 25.48
N GLU A 33 4.16 -36.44 26.01
CA GLU A 33 2.90 -36.38 25.27
C GLU A 33 2.03 -35.24 25.80
N ILE A 34 1.26 -34.62 24.92
CA ILE A 34 0.29 -33.58 25.28
C ILE A 34 -1.08 -34.25 25.33
N SER A 35 -1.71 -34.26 26.50
CA SER A 35 -3.02 -34.86 26.72
C SER A 35 -4.00 -33.81 27.24
N ASN A 36 -5.24 -33.89 26.79
CA ASN A 36 -6.36 -33.08 27.30
C ASN A 36 -6.98 -33.69 28.57
N SER A 37 -6.32 -34.69 29.16
CA SER A 37 -6.74 -35.37 30.38
C SER A 37 -5.55 -35.53 31.33
N PRO A 38 -5.79 -35.62 32.65
CA PRO A 38 -4.72 -35.81 33.63
C PRO A 38 -3.85 -37.02 33.28
N CYS A 39 -2.54 -36.87 33.47
CA CYS A 39 -1.56 -37.91 33.20
C CYS A 39 -1.91 -39.21 33.96
N SER A 40 -2.04 -40.34 33.25
CA SER A 40 -2.39 -41.63 33.85
C SER A 40 -1.30 -42.12 34.81
N GLY A 41 -1.69 -42.84 35.87
CA GLY A 41 -0.80 -43.31 36.94
C GLY A 41 0.42 -44.05 36.39
N GLY A 42 1.59 -43.40 36.47
CA GLY A 42 2.83 -43.83 35.83
C GLY A 42 3.50 -42.76 34.98
N SER A 43 2.78 -41.68 34.63
CA SER A 43 3.30 -40.51 33.92
C SER A 43 3.26 -39.26 34.79
N SER A 44 4.30 -38.42 34.74
CA SER A 44 4.37 -37.20 35.55
C SER A 44 3.91 -35.97 34.76
N THR A 45 3.02 -35.17 35.36
CA THR A 45 2.57 -33.90 34.79
C THR A 45 3.68 -32.87 34.90
N ILE A 46 4.22 -32.41 33.77
CA ILE A 46 5.28 -31.40 33.70
C ILE A 46 4.69 -29.99 33.81
N LYS A 47 3.56 -29.73 33.15
CA LYS A 47 2.88 -28.43 33.17
C LYS A 47 1.42 -28.62 32.77
N ALA A 48 0.50 -28.01 33.51
CA ALA A 48 -0.87 -27.79 33.11
C ALA A 48 -1.00 -26.33 32.65
N ILE A 49 -1.55 -26.11 31.46
CA ILE A 49 -1.91 -24.77 30.99
C ILE A 49 -3.45 -24.73 30.96
N PRO A 50 -4.09 -23.84 31.75
CA PRO A 50 -5.52 -23.64 31.67
C PRO A 50 -5.88 -22.95 30.36
N ASP A 51 -7.03 -23.31 29.78
CA ASP A 51 -7.53 -22.64 28.59
C ASP A 51 -7.92 -21.19 28.91
N ASP A 52 -7.43 -20.24 28.11
CA ASP A 52 -7.78 -18.83 28.25
C ASP A 52 -9.23 -18.63 27.80
N ASN A 53 -10.15 -18.51 28.77
CA ASN A 53 -11.54 -18.23 28.46
C ASN A 53 -11.71 -16.75 28.08
N VAL A 54 -11.89 -16.49 26.78
CA VAL A 54 -12.24 -15.15 26.30
C VAL A 54 -13.66 -14.82 26.74
N PRO A 55 -13.89 -13.72 27.47
CA PRO A 55 -15.23 -13.32 27.87
C PRO A 55 -16.14 -13.14 26.65
N GLU A 56 -17.37 -13.67 26.71
CA GLU A 56 -18.36 -13.53 25.61
C GLU A 56 -18.61 -12.06 25.21
N ALA A 57 -18.49 -11.12 26.15
CA ALA A 57 -18.57 -9.69 25.88
C ALA A 57 -17.45 -9.21 24.94
N SER A 58 -16.22 -9.69 25.13
CA SER A 58 -15.07 -9.39 24.28
C SER A 58 -15.25 -10.00 22.89
N ARG A 59 -15.79 -11.21 22.79
CA ARG A 59 -16.07 -11.85 21.49
C ARG A 59 -17.08 -11.04 20.68
N ARG A 60 -18.21 -10.66 21.30
CA ARG A 60 -19.24 -9.83 20.65
C ARG A 60 -18.74 -8.45 20.25
N GLN A 61 -17.80 -7.89 21.02
CA GLN A 61 -17.18 -6.61 20.66
C GLN A 61 -16.26 -6.78 19.45
N ALA A 62 -15.43 -7.82 19.43
CA ALA A 62 -14.57 -8.13 18.29
C ALA A 62 -15.37 -8.39 17.01
N GLU A 63 -16.50 -9.09 17.09
CA GLU A 63 -17.43 -9.30 15.96
C GLU A 63 -17.94 -7.96 15.42
N ARG A 64 -18.44 -7.07 16.29
CA ARG A 64 -18.90 -5.73 15.87
C ARG A 64 -17.77 -4.87 15.28
N ASP A 65 -16.56 -5.01 15.81
CA ASP A 65 -15.40 -4.26 15.32
C ASP A 65 -14.98 -4.77 13.94
N ALA A 66 -15.03 -6.08 13.71
CA ALA A 66 -14.81 -6.69 12.41
C ALA A 66 -15.84 -6.20 11.38
N ASP A 67 -17.13 -6.23 11.73
CA ASP A 67 -18.21 -5.74 10.85
C ASP A 67 -18.00 -4.25 10.47
N ARG A 68 -17.58 -3.43 11.44
CA ARG A 68 -17.29 -2.01 11.18
C ARG A 68 -16.12 -1.83 10.21
N LEU A 69 -15.05 -2.59 10.40
CA LEU A 69 -13.87 -2.53 9.53
C LEU A 69 -14.18 -3.02 8.12
N GLU A 70 -14.94 -4.09 7.97
CA GLU A 70 -15.40 -4.59 6.67
C GLU A 70 -16.23 -3.54 5.95
N SER A 71 -17.23 -2.97 6.62
CA SER A 71 -18.07 -1.91 6.03
C SER A 71 -17.28 -0.66 5.62
N TYR A 72 -16.19 -0.36 6.32
CA TYR A 72 -15.31 0.76 6.00
C TYR A 72 -14.42 0.45 4.79
N ALA A 73 -13.87 -0.77 4.74
CA ALA A 73 -13.08 -1.24 3.61
C ALA A 73 -13.91 -1.25 2.31
N ASP A 74 -15.13 -1.76 2.36
CA ASP A 74 -16.05 -1.80 1.21
C ASP A 74 -16.33 -0.40 0.64
N LYS A 75 -16.53 0.59 1.52
CA LYS A 75 -16.73 1.99 1.12
C LYS A 75 -15.51 2.54 0.41
N LEU A 76 -14.32 2.34 0.98
CA LEU A 76 -13.06 2.79 0.38
C LEU A 76 -12.80 2.14 -0.98
N GLU A 77 -13.08 0.84 -1.11
CA GLU A 77 -12.95 0.15 -2.40
C GLU A 77 -13.96 0.67 -3.43
N ALA A 78 -15.19 0.94 -3.02
CA ALA A 78 -16.21 1.50 -3.90
C ALA A 78 -15.82 2.90 -4.39
N GLU A 79 -15.26 3.74 -3.53
CA GLU A 79 -14.74 5.06 -3.90
C GLU A 79 -13.57 4.94 -4.86
N ARG A 80 -12.58 4.09 -4.56
CA ARG A 80 -11.44 3.83 -5.46
C ARG A 80 -11.89 3.36 -6.84
N LYS A 81 -12.85 2.43 -6.92
CA LYS A 81 -13.39 1.94 -8.20
C LYS A 81 -14.07 3.05 -9.00
N LYS A 82 -14.77 3.98 -8.33
CA LYS A 82 -15.39 5.14 -8.99
C LYS A 82 -14.31 6.09 -9.55
N ASP A 83 -13.29 6.38 -8.77
CA ASP A 83 -12.19 7.25 -9.18
C ASP A 83 -11.39 6.64 -10.34
N GLU A 84 -11.06 5.36 -10.26
CA GLU A 84 -10.39 4.64 -11.34
C GLU A 84 -11.25 4.62 -12.62
N ALA A 85 -12.57 4.46 -12.51
CA ALA A 85 -13.48 4.53 -13.65
C ALA A 85 -13.53 5.94 -14.26
N ALA A 86 -13.55 6.99 -13.43
CA ALA A 86 -13.50 8.38 -13.88
C ALA A 86 -12.17 8.70 -14.59
N GLN A 87 -11.04 8.30 -13.99
CA GLN A 87 -9.71 8.46 -14.60
C GLN A 87 -9.60 7.71 -15.93
N ARG A 88 -10.13 6.47 -16.01
CA ARG A 88 -10.16 5.72 -17.28
C ARG A 88 -10.97 6.43 -18.36
N LYS A 89 -12.09 7.07 -18.01
CA LYS A 89 -12.88 7.86 -18.97
C LYS A 89 -12.08 9.07 -19.45
N LEU A 90 -11.49 9.84 -18.54
CA LEU A 90 -10.65 10.99 -18.89
C LEU A 90 -9.46 10.59 -19.76
N LEU A 91 -8.78 9.48 -19.44
CA LEU A 91 -7.68 8.98 -20.24
C LEU A 91 -8.15 8.58 -21.65
N LYS A 92 -9.31 7.92 -21.77
CA LYS A 92 -9.89 7.57 -23.07
C LYS A 92 -10.28 8.81 -23.87
N GLU A 93 -10.83 9.83 -23.23
CA GLU A 93 -11.16 11.10 -23.87
C GLU A 93 -9.91 11.84 -24.33
N GLN A 94 -8.86 11.87 -23.51
CA GLN A 94 -7.56 12.45 -23.90
C GLN A 94 -6.92 11.66 -25.05
N GLN A 95 -6.97 10.34 -25.02
CA GLN A 95 -6.50 9.51 -26.14
C GLN A 95 -7.34 9.73 -27.40
N ALA A 96 -8.66 9.83 -27.27
CA ALA A 96 -9.54 10.14 -28.39
C ALA A 96 -9.25 11.54 -28.96
N ALA A 97 -8.97 12.52 -28.12
CA ALA A 97 -8.57 13.87 -28.53
C ALA A 97 -7.17 13.90 -29.14
N ALA A 98 -6.21 13.11 -28.64
CA ALA A 98 -4.88 12.98 -29.21
C ALA A 98 -4.89 12.24 -30.56
N ASN A 99 -5.81 11.28 -30.73
CA ASN A 99 -6.03 10.56 -31.97
C ASN A 99 -7.00 11.28 -32.92
N ALA A 100 -7.66 12.35 -32.46
CA ALA A 100 -8.45 13.20 -33.33
C ALA A 100 -7.46 13.94 -34.23
N GLY A 101 -7.37 13.47 -35.49
CA GLY A 101 -6.54 14.09 -36.50
C GLY A 101 -6.89 15.58 -36.72
N PRO A 102 -6.07 16.29 -37.51
CA PRO A 102 -6.29 17.70 -37.79
C PRO A 102 -7.69 17.96 -38.36
N SER A 103 -8.30 19.08 -37.97
CA SER A 103 -9.62 19.47 -38.49
C SER A 103 -9.59 19.66 -40.01
N ALA A 104 -10.69 19.35 -40.69
CA ALA A 104 -10.80 19.53 -42.15
C ALA A 104 -10.46 20.99 -42.56
N ALA A 105 -10.89 21.97 -41.77
CA ALA A 105 -10.58 23.38 -41.99
C ALA A 105 -9.07 23.70 -41.89
N SER A 106 -8.36 23.10 -40.93
CA SER A 106 -6.90 23.27 -40.83
C SER A 106 -6.16 22.66 -42.01
N VAL A 107 -6.58 21.47 -42.47
CA VAL A 107 -5.98 20.82 -43.65
C VAL A 107 -6.18 21.68 -44.89
N GLU A 108 -7.38 22.20 -45.12
CA GLU A 108 -7.68 23.02 -46.29
C GLU A 108 -6.93 24.36 -46.29
N SER A 109 -6.80 24.99 -45.13
CA SER A 109 -5.97 26.19 -44.96
C SER A 109 -4.49 25.92 -45.26
N CYS A 110 -3.99 24.74 -44.86
CA CYS A 110 -2.63 24.28 -45.10
C CYS A 110 -2.37 24.10 -46.61
N LEU A 111 -3.26 23.40 -47.32
CA LEU A 111 -3.18 23.21 -48.77
C LEU A 111 -3.22 24.54 -49.53
N ARG A 112 -4.09 25.48 -49.14
CA ARG A 112 -4.15 26.82 -49.73
C ARG A 112 -2.87 27.62 -49.52
N THR A 113 -2.15 27.37 -48.42
CA THR A 113 -0.84 27.99 -48.16
C THR A 113 0.23 27.39 -49.05
N LEU A 114 0.22 26.06 -49.27
CA LEU A 114 1.09 25.37 -50.21
C LEU A 114 0.91 25.86 -51.65
N ASP A 115 -0.33 26.09 -52.09
CA ASP A 115 -0.63 26.63 -53.42
C ASP A 115 -0.02 28.01 -53.68
N ARG A 116 0.21 28.80 -52.63
CA ARG A 116 0.82 30.13 -52.72
C ARG A 116 2.34 30.08 -52.73
N MET A 117 2.94 28.94 -52.37
CA MET A 117 4.39 28.76 -52.38
C MET A 117 4.82 28.18 -53.71
N ALA A 118 5.80 28.81 -54.36
CA ALA A 118 6.39 28.30 -55.60
C ALA A 118 7.33 27.13 -55.30
N LEU A 119 6.76 25.94 -55.07
CA LEU A 119 7.48 24.70 -54.76
C LEU A 119 7.53 23.78 -55.97
N ASP A 120 8.61 23.00 -56.08
CA ASP A 120 8.71 21.90 -57.04
C ASP A 120 7.68 20.80 -56.74
N SER A 121 7.26 20.05 -57.77
CA SER A 121 6.17 19.06 -57.65
C SER A 121 6.44 17.96 -56.61
N SER A 122 7.69 17.50 -56.49
CA SER A 122 8.08 16.52 -55.48
C SER A 122 7.99 17.08 -54.06
N ARG A 123 8.52 18.29 -53.84
CA ARG A 123 8.52 18.95 -52.53
C ARG A 123 7.12 19.32 -52.08
N ARG A 124 6.27 19.70 -53.04
CA ARG A 124 4.86 19.96 -52.81
C ARG A 124 4.13 18.69 -52.36
N ALA A 125 4.34 17.56 -53.02
CA ALA A 125 3.70 16.29 -52.62
C ALA A 125 4.06 15.88 -51.18
N GLU A 126 5.34 15.98 -50.79
CA GLU A 126 5.78 15.69 -49.42
C GLU A 126 5.07 16.57 -48.37
N LEU A 127 4.90 17.87 -48.68
CA LEU A 127 4.27 18.81 -47.76
C LEU A 127 2.74 18.69 -47.75
N GLU A 128 2.12 18.27 -48.86
CA GLU A 128 0.68 17.97 -48.91
C GLU A 128 0.34 16.76 -48.02
N ASP A 129 1.18 15.72 -48.02
CA ASP A 129 1.04 14.58 -47.10
C ASP A 129 1.20 15.02 -45.64
N GLY A 130 2.17 15.91 -45.37
CA GLY A 130 2.33 16.54 -44.06
C GLY A 130 1.11 17.35 -43.60
N CYS A 131 0.50 18.12 -44.51
CA CYS A 131 -0.74 18.85 -44.25
C CYS A 131 -1.90 17.91 -43.92
N ARG A 132 -2.04 16.78 -44.62
CA ARG A 132 -3.09 15.79 -44.32
C ARG A 132 -2.88 15.10 -42.98
N ALA A 133 -1.63 14.86 -42.60
CA ALA A 133 -1.29 14.21 -41.33
C ALA A 133 -1.41 15.14 -40.12
N THR A 134 -1.02 16.41 -40.25
CA THR A 134 -0.86 17.32 -39.10
C THR A 134 -1.67 18.62 -39.19
N GLY A 135 -2.27 18.93 -40.34
CA GLY A 135 -3.05 20.15 -40.56
C GLY A 135 -2.21 21.43 -40.63
N SER A 136 -0.88 21.34 -40.62
CA SER A 136 0.02 22.48 -40.71
C SER A 136 1.28 22.15 -41.52
N VAL A 137 1.87 23.17 -42.14
CA VAL A 137 3.12 23.02 -42.89
C VAL A 137 4.26 22.99 -41.87
N GLN A 138 4.76 21.81 -41.53
CA GLN A 138 6.02 21.72 -40.78
C GLN A 138 7.19 21.95 -41.75
N PRO A 139 8.06 22.95 -41.51
CA PRO A 139 9.31 23.03 -42.25
C PRO A 139 10.16 21.83 -41.84
N VAL A 140 10.37 20.89 -42.77
CA VAL A 140 11.35 19.82 -42.60
C VAL A 140 12.72 20.50 -42.50
N TYR A 141 13.19 20.68 -41.27
CA TYR A 141 14.52 21.18 -40.98
C TYR A 141 15.51 20.09 -41.41
N VAL A 142 15.97 20.16 -42.66
CA VAL A 142 17.08 19.33 -43.10
C VAL A 142 18.29 19.84 -42.31
N PRO A 143 18.91 19.03 -41.43
CA PRO A 143 20.13 19.45 -40.77
C PRO A 143 21.17 19.63 -41.87
N VAL A 144 21.50 20.88 -42.18
CA VAL A 144 22.67 21.21 -42.99
C VAL A 144 23.86 20.56 -42.30
N PRO A 145 24.62 19.67 -42.95
CA PRO A 145 25.83 19.13 -42.36
C PRO A 145 26.75 20.32 -42.07
N SER A 146 26.87 20.69 -40.80
CA SER A 146 27.91 21.61 -40.37
C SER A 146 29.23 20.90 -40.63
N TYR A 147 29.87 21.25 -41.74
CA TYR A 147 31.26 20.93 -41.99
C TYR A 147 32.07 21.59 -40.87
N TYR A 148 32.27 20.87 -39.76
CA TYR A 148 33.24 21.22 -38.74
C TYR A 148 34.64 20.97 -39.33
N GLY A 149 35.09 21.91 -40.16
CA GLY A 149 36.51 22.19 -40.33
C GLY A 149 37.07 22.58 -38.96
N GLY A 150 38.12 21.90 -38.54
CA GLY A 150 38.62 21.93 -37.18
C GLY A 150 39.08 23.30 -36.68
N SER A 151 38.76 23.60 -35.43
CA SER A 151 39.75 23.79 -34.37
C SER A 151 39.01 23.71 -33.03
N GLY A 152 39.56 22.96 -32.09
CA GLY A 152 38.92 22.72 -30.81
C GLY A 152 38.93 23.99 -29.95
N TYR A 153 37.83 24.73 -29.94
CA TYR A 153 37.54 25.62 -28.82
C TYR A 153 36.82 24.81 -27.74
N ILE A 154 37.60 24.33 -26.77
CA ILE A 154 37.09 23.83 -25.50
C ILE A 154 36.34 24.98 -24.85
N ARG A 155 35.02 24.84 -24.69
CA ARG A 155 34.19 25.78 -23.95
C ARG A 155 34.70 25.81 -22.50
N PRO A 156 35.10 26.97 -21.93
CA PRO A 156 35.43 27.05 -20.52
C PRO A 156 34.20 26.64 -19.72
N TYR A 157 34.33 25.59 -18.91
CA TYR A 157 33.30 25.27 -17.93
C TYR A 157 33.18 26.46 -16.97
N PRO A 158 31.96 26.94 -16.66
CA PRO A 158 31.79 27.93 -15.61
C PRO A 158 32.30 27.34 -14.29
N PRO A 159 33.02 28.13 -13.46
CA PRO A 159 33.50 27.65 -12.17
C PRO A 159 32.29 27.22 -11.33
N TYR A 160 32.34 25.97 -10.84
CA TYR A 160 31.35 25.48 -9.90
C TYR A 160 31.30 26.42 -8.68
N PRO A 161 30.12 26.80 -8.19
CA PRO A 161 30.02 27.52 -6.94
C PRO A 161 30.66 26.68 -5.83
N PRO A 162 31.39 27.29 -4.88
CA PRO A 162 31.98 26.57 -3.77
C PRO A 162 30.87 25.83 -3.01
N ARG A 163 31.08 24.54 -2.74
CA ARG A 163 30.16 23.75 -1.90
C ARG A 163 30.05 24.46 -0.55
N PRO A 164 28.82 24.64 -0.01
CA PRO A 164 28.67 25.10 1.37
C PRO A 164 29.40 24.13 2.29
N VAL A 165 30.28 24.66 3.13
CA VAL A 165 30.93 23.87 4.18
C VAL A 165 29.82 23.30 5.08
N PRO A 166 29.81 21.98 5.37
CA PRO A 166 28.85 21.41 6.31
C PRO A 166 28.97 22.18 7.63
N ARG A 167 27.85 22.71 8.13
CA ARG A 167 27.82 23.22 9.50
C ARG A 167 28.24 22.07 10.43
N PRO A 168 29.13 22.30 11.40
CA PRO A 168 29.40 21.29 12.41
C PRO A 168 28.07 20.89 13.05
N LEU A 169 27.86 19.58 13.20
CA LEU A 169 26.75 19.07 13.99
C LEU A 169 26.82 19.71 15.38
N PRO A 170 25.67 20.09 15.97
CA PRO A 170 25.66 20.55 17.35
C PRO A 170 26.31 19.49 18.23
N GLU A 171 27.22 19.96 19.08
CA GLU A 171 27.96 19.20 20.06
C GLU A 171 27.00 18.26 20.79
N GLN A 172 27.33 16.97 20.82
CA GLN A 172 26.53 15.98 21.54
C GLN A 172 26.50 16.39 23.01
N GLY A 173 25.34 16.89 23.44
CA GLY A 173 25.05 17.11 24.84
C GLY A 173 25.40 15.84 25.61
N THR A 174 26.12 16.03 26.70
CA THR A 174 26.55 14.99 27.63
C THR A 174 25.43 14.00 27.91
N PRO A 175 25.72 12.70 28.05
CA PRO A 175 24.70 11.70 28.29
C PRO A 175 23.98 12.01 29.60
N ALA A 176 22.72 12.39 29.51
CA ALA A 176 21.84 12.50 30.66
C ALA A 176 21.81 11.13 31.37
N LYS A 177 22.01 11.15 32.69
CA LYS A 177 21.87 9.98 33.56
C LYS A 177 20.59 9.20 33.20
N PRO A 178 20.64 7.85 33.19
CA PRO A 178 19.47 7.04 32.93
C PRO A 178 18.38 7.39 33.95
N VAL A 179 17.17 7.66 33.45
CA VAL A 179 16.00 7.91 34.27
C VAL A 179 15.65 6.60 34.98
N ASP A 180 15.74 6.59 36.30
CA ASP A 180 15.30 5.47 37.14
C ASP A 180 13.78 5.27 36.98
N LEU A 181 13.41 4.37 36.07
CA LEU A 181 12.01 3.98 35.78
C LEU A 181 11.33 3.21 36.93
N TYR A 182 12.03 2.97 38.05
CA TYR A 182 11.50 2.22 39.21
C TYR A 182 11.04 3.07 40.39
N LYS A 183 11.03 4.40 40.28
CA LYS A 183 10.49 5.25 41.35
C LYS A 183 8.98 5.42 41.22
N VAL A 184 8.24 4.42 41.68
CA VAL A 184 6.79 4.51 41.89
C VAL A 184 6.52 5.59 42.95
N PRO A 185 5.73 6.65 42.68
CA PRO A 185 5.32 7.56 43.73
C PRO A 185 4.40 6.81 44.69
N GLY A 186 4.89 6.56 45.91
CA GLY A 186 4.07 6.02 46.99
C GLY A 186 2.95 7.00 47.30
N ASN A 187 1.71 6.58 47.07
CA ASN A 187 0.52 7.27 47.56
C ASN A 187 0.65 7.48 49.07
N GLN A 188 0.71 8.73 49.51
CA GLN A 188 0.49 9.06 50.91
C GLN A 188 -0.95 8.70 51.26
N ARG A 189 -1.14 7.59 51.98
CA ARG A 189 -2.37 7.36 52.72
C ARG A 189 -2.37 8.34 53.89
N GLY A 190 -3.25 9.32 53.84
CA GLY A 190 -3.48 10.26 54.91
C GLY A 190 -3.83 9.55 56.22
N ARG A 191 -3.31 10.13 57.30
CA ARG A 191 -3.82 10.03 58.67
C ARG A 191 -3.73 11.42 59.29
#